data_AF-A0A3P6E611-F1
#
_entry.id   AF-A0A3P6E611-F1
#
_cell.length_a   1.000
_cell.length_b   1.000
_cell.length_c   1.000
_cell.angle_alpha   90.00
_cell.angle_beta   90.00
_cell.angle_gamma   90.00
#
_symmetry.space_group_name_H-M   'P 1'
#
loop_
_entity.id
_entity.type
_entity.pdbx_description
1 polymer ?
#
loop_
_entity_poly.entity_id
_entity_poly.type
_entity_poly.pdbx_seq_one_letter_code
_entity_poly.pdbx_strand_id
1 'polypeptide(L)' 'MLPMITGFMNYGQQTLRAARYIGQGFMITLSHTNRLPVTIQYPYEKLITSERFLVESILNLINALLVKYVFEYYVL' A
#
# COMPACT_ATOMS: atom_id res chain seq x y z
N MET A 1 37.21 40.21 6.47
CA MET A 1 36.07 40.26 5.52
C MET A 1 35.92 38.98 4.69
N LEU A 2 36.99 38.44 4.11
CA LEU A 2 37.00 37.16 3.37
C LEU A 2 36.29 35.96 4.05
N PRO A 3 36.50 35.66 5.36
CA PRO A 3 35.86 34.49 6.01
C PRO A 3 34.33 34.60 6.11
N MET A 4 33.78 35.81 6.11
CA MET A 4 32.34 36.03 6.12
C MET A 4 31.72 35.68 4.76
N ILE A 5 32.39 36.04 3.67
CA ILE A 5 31.96 35.76 2.30
C ILE A 5 32.06 34.25 2.01
N THR A 6 33.14 33.59 2.45
CA THR A 6 33.28 32.14 2.28
C THR A 6 32.25 31.36 3.09
N GLY A 7 31.94 31.80 4.32
CA GLY A 7 30.86 31.23 5.13
C GLY A 7 29.49 31.33 4.45
N PHE A 8 29.15 32.50 3.90
CA PHE A 8 27.91 32.71 3.14
C PHE A 8 27.82 31.81 1.90
N MET A 9 28.91 31.69 1.13
CA MET A 9 28.95 30.80 -0.04
C MET A 9 28.77 29.34 0.35
N ASN A 10 29.43 28.88 1.42
CA ASN A 10 29.29 27.51 1.91
C ASN A 10 27.88 27.19 2.38
N TYR A 11 27.24 28.13 3.10
CA TYR A 11 25.85 27.99 3.52
C TYR A 11 24.90 27.90 2.32
N GLY A 12 25.05 28.78 1.32
CA GLY A 12 24.25 28.73 0.10
C GLY A 12 24.42 27.40 -0.67
N GLN A 13 25.64 26.88 -0.75
CA GLN A 13 25.91 25.57 -1.36
C GLN A 13 25.23 24.44 -0.58
N GLN A 14 25.22 24.49 0.76
CA GLN A 14 24.51 23.52 1.58
C GLN A 14 22.99 23.61 1.38
N THR A 15 22.42 24.81 1.32
CA THR A 15 20.99 25.02 1.05
C THR A 15 20.59 24.45 -0.31
N LEU A 16 21.39 24.68 -1.35
CA LEU A 16 21.14 24.11 -2.68
C LEU A 16 21.19 22.58 -2.69
N ARG A 17 22.14 21.98 -1.96
CA ARG A 17 22.21 20.52 -1.80
C ARG A 17 20.98 19.98 -1.08
N ALA A 18 20.58 20.62 0.02
CA ALA A 18 19.38 20.25 0.77
C ALA A 18 18.12 20.35 -0.10
N ALA A 19 17.95 21.46 -0.84
CA ALA A 19 16.83 21.65 -1.75
C ALA A 19 16.78 20.58 -2.84
N ARG A 20 17.93 20.16 -3.40
CA ARG A 20 18.00 19.06 -4.37
C ARG A 20 17.55 17.74 -3.78
N TYR A 21 17.99 17.39 -2.56
CA TYR A 21 17.56 16.16 -1.90
C TYR A 21 16.07 16.16 -1.57
N ILE A 22 15.53 17.29 -1.10
CA ILE A 22 14.09 17.46 -0.86
C ILE A 22 13.32 17.30 -2.18
N GLY A 23 13.77 17.94 -3.26
CA GLY A 23 13.16 17.81 -4.58
C GLY A 23 13.14 16.37 -5.08
N GLN A 24 14.23 15.62 -4.89
CA GLN A 24 14.30 14.20 -5.25
C GLN A 24 13.29 13.36 -4.45
N GLY A 25 13.23 13.53 -3.12
CA GLY A 25 12.25 12.83 -2.28
C GLY A 25 10.79 13.18 -2.63
N PHE A 26 10.54 14.44 -2.99
CA PHE A 26 9.22 14.89 -3.43
C PHE A 26 8.80 14.25 -4.76
N MET A 27 9.70 14.19 -5.75
CA MET A 27 9.43 13.51 -7.02
C MET A 27 9.11 12.03 -6.84
N ILE A 28 9.82 11.35 -5.94
CA ILE A 28 9.52 9.95 -5.58
C ILE A 28 8.13 9.86 -4.96
N THR A 29 7.79 10.74 -4.01
CA THR A 29 6.46 10.75 -3.37
C THR A 29 5.35 10.96 -4.39
N LEU A 30 5.50 11.92 -5.30
CA LEU A 30 4.54 12.15 -6.39
C LEU A 30 4.44 10.95 -7.34
N SER A 31 5.53 10.23 -7.60
CA SER A 31 5.47 9.01 -8.41
C SER A 31 4.61 7.91 -7.78
N HIS A 32 4.40 7.91 -6.46
CA HIS A 32 3.50 6.96 -5.79
C HIS A 32 2.02 7.26 -6.06
N THR A 33 1.66 8.51 -6.36
CA THR A 33 0.28 8.89 -6.74
C THR A 33 -0.13 8.28 -8.08
N ASN A 34 0.82 7.98 -8.97
CA ASN A 34 0.54 7.31 -10.24
C ASN A 34 0.33 5.80 -10.09
N ARG A 35 0.50 5.23 -8.89
CA ARG A 35 0.26 3.81 -8.61
C ARG A 35 -1.15 3.63 -8.09
N LEU A 36 -1.76 2.49 -8.42
CA LEU A 36 -3.07 2.13 -7.86
C LEU A 36 -2.95 1.89 -6.34
N PRO A 37 -3.95 2.31 -5.56
CA PRO A 37 -3.96 2.08 -4.12
C PRO A 37 -4.05 0.58 -3.82
N VAL A 38 -3.18 0.08 -2.93
CA VAL A 38 -3.20 -1.31 -2.43
C VAL A 38 -4.00 -1.35 -1.11
N THR A 39 -5.16 -0.70 -1.10
CA THR A 39 -6.07 -0.64 0.03
C THR A 39 -7.26 -1.56 -0.21
N ILE A 40 -7.73 -2.25 0.83
CA ILE A 40 -8.97 -3.03 0.78
C ILE A 40 -10.07 -2.25 1.48
N GLN A 41 -11.19 -2.04 0.80
CA GLN A 41 -12.34 -1.33 1.38
C GLN A 41 -13.14 -2.22 2.32
N TYR A 42 -12.70 -2.37 3.56
CA TYR A 42 -13.52 -3.05 4.57
C TYR A 42 -14.78 -2.23 4.91
N PRO A 43 -15.97 -2.84 5.07
CA PRO A 43 -16.29 -4.27 5.01
C PRO A 43 -16.69 -4.81 3.61
N TYR A 44 -16.69 -3.96 2.58
CA TYR A 44 -17.29 -4.25 1.27
C TYR A 44 -16.38 -5.10 0.36
N GLU A 45 -15.07 -4.89 0.45
CA GLU A 45 -14.04 -5.69 -0.21
C GLU A 45 -13.36 -6.54 0.86
N LYS A 46 -13.20 -7.83 0.58
CA LYS A 46 -12.61 -8.79 1.52
C LYS A 46 -11.46 -9.53 0.87
N LEU A 47 -10.36 -9.64 1.61
CA LEU A 47 -9.21 -10.44 1.21
C LEU A 47 -9.57 -11.93 1.20
N ILE A 48 -9.06 -12.65 0.21
CA ILE A 48 -9.07 -14.12 0.25
C ILE A 48 -8.16 -14.55 1.40
N THR A 49 -8.74 -15.18 2.41
CA THR A 49 -8.02 -15.70 3.57
C THR A 49 -7.29 -17.00 3.20
N SER A 50 -6.11 -17.24 3.77
CA SER A 50 -5.41 -18.53 3.63
C SER A 50 -6.21 -19.68 4.26
N GLU A 51 -6.02 -20.90 3.76
CA GLU A 51 -6.61 -22.13 4.32
C GLU A 51 -6.28 -22.35 5.80
N ARG A 52 -5.14 -21.82 6.26
CA ARG A 52 -4.71 -21.88 7.67
C ARG A 52 -5.40 -20.86 8.56
N PHE A 53 -6.16 -19.93 7.98
CA PHE A 53 -7.02 -19.03 8.74
C PHE A 53 -8.31 -19.78 9.09
N LEU A 54 -8.24 -20.50 10.22
CA LEU A 54 -9.18 -21.58 10.55
C LEU A 54 -10.64 -21.13 10.69
N VAL A 55 -10.88 -19.91 11.15
CA VAL A 55 -12.24 -19.45 11.46
C VAL A 55 -13.09 -19.25 10.19
N GLU A 56 -12.53 -18.62 9.15
CA GLU A 56 -13.26 -18.42 7.89
C GLU A 56 -13.20 -19.64 6.97
N SER A 57 -12.09 -20.37 6.99
CA SER A 57 -11.88 -21.55 6.14
C SER A 57 -12.96 -22.63 6.39
N ILE A 58 -13.30 -22.87 7.66
CA ILE A 58 -14.33 -23.84 8.04
C ILE A 58 -15.73 -23.37 7.60
N LEU A 59 -16.07 -22.10 7.83
CA LEU A 59 -17.39 -21.56 7.45
C LEU A 59 -17.59 -21.56 5.93
N ASN A 60 -16.56 -21.20 5.17
CA ASN A 60 -16.59 -21.21 3.70
C ASN A 60 -16.68 -22.64 3.15
N LEU A 61 -15.99 -23.61 3.76
CA LEU A 61 -16.11 -25.02 3.41
C LEU A 61 -17.51 -25.56 3.69
N ILE A 62 -18.09 -25.25 4.85
CA ILE A 62 -19.46 -25.64 5.21
C ILE A 62 -20.46 -25.04 4.22
N ASN A 63 -20.35 -23.76 3.89
CA ASN A 63 -21.23 -23.10 2.92
C ASN A 63 -21.08 -23.71 1.51
N ALA A 64 -19.86 -24.00 1.06
CA ALA A 64 -19.63 -24.63 -0.24
C ALA A 64 -20.22 -26.06 -0.31
N LEU A 65 -20.06 -26.84 0.76
CA LEU A 65 -20.66 -28.17 0.86
C LEU A 65 -22.20 -28.10 0.92
N LEU A 66 -22.75 -27.13 1.64
CA LEU A 66 -24.20 -26.93 1.75
C LEU A 66 -24.79 -26.51 0.42
N VAL A 67 -24.16 -25.59 -0.32
CA VAL A 67 -24.60 -25.21 -1.67
C VAL A 67 -24.54 -26.40 -2.62
N LYS A 68 -23.47 -27.21 -2.55
CA LYS A 68 -23.37 -28.43 -3.37
C LYS A 68 -24.49 -29.43 -3.03
N TYR A 69 -24.76 -29.66 -1.75
CA TYR A 69 -25.82 -30.56 -1.29
C TYR A 69 -27.21 -30.06 -1.72
N VAL A 70 -27.49 -28.77 -1.55
CA VAL A 70 -28.75 -28.16 -1.99
C VAL A 70 -28.87 -28.23 -3.51
N PHE A 71 -27.81 -27.94 -4.26
CA PHE A 71 -27.84 -28.06 -5.71
C PHE A 71 -28.10 -29.50 -6.16
N GLU A 72 -27.41 -30.49 -5.58
CA GLU A 72 -27.66 -31.91 -5.86
C GLU A 72 -29.08 -32.36 -5.48
N TYR A 73 -29.69 -31.79 -4.43
CA TYR A 73 -31.05 -32.12 -4.00
C TYR A 73 -32.16 -31.45 -4.85
N TYR A 74 -31.88 -30.28 -5.44
CA TYR A 74 -32.87 -29.54 -6.23
C TYR A 74 -32.75 -29.80 -7.74
N VAL A 75 -31.64 -30.36 -8.21
CA VAL A 75 -31.38 -30.67 -9.63
C VAL A 75 -31.62 -32.15 -9.97
N LEU A 76 -31.76 -33.03 -8.95
CA LEU A 76 -32.27 -34.41 -9.07
C LEU A 76 -33.74 -34.48 -8.63
#